data_AF-A0A0U2MHZ5-F1
#
_entry.id   AF-A0A0U2MHZ5-F1
#
_cell.length_a   1.000
_cell.length_b   1.000
_cell.length_c   1.000
_cell.angle_alpha   90.00
_cell.angle_beta   90.00
_cell.angle_gamma   90.00
#
_symmetry.space_group_name_H-M   'P 1'
#
loop_
_entity.id
_entity.type
_entity.pdbx_description
1 polymer ?
#
loop_
_entity_poly.entity_id
_entity_poly.type
_entity_poly.pdbx_seq_one_letter_code
_entity_poly.pdbx_strand_id
1 'polypeptide(L)' 'MRNILMTVMLLVVVIFLFNNIIAKDTTGTRAQIQSQGNAANTSIGTLVP' A
#
# COMPACT_ATOMS: atom_id res chain seq x y z
N MET A 1 14.53 -29.97 1.80
CA MET A 1 14.74 -29.05 0.66
C MET A 1 13.44 -28.59 -0.01
N ARG A 2 12.50 -29.49 -0.39
CA ARG A 2 11.24 -29.08 -1.06
C ARG A 2 10.41 -28.01 -0.29
N ASN A 3 10.32 -28.14 1.03
CA ASN A 3 9.51 -27.23 1.85
C ASN A 3 10.16 -25.86 2.06
N ILE A 4 11.50 -25.82 2.16
CA ILE A 4 12.24 -24.55 2.32
C ILE A 4 12.12 -23.71 1.03
N LEU A 5 12.03 -24.36 -0.13
CA LEU A 5 11.93 -23.70 -1.42
C LEU A 5 10.60 -22.95 -1.56
N MET A 6 9.49 -23.56 -1.15
CA MET A 6 8.17 -22.93 -1.17
C MET A 6 8.08 -21.74 -0.22
N THR A 7 8.62 -21.88 1.00
CA THR A 7 8.60 -20.79 1.98
C THR A 7 9.44 -19.60 1.53
N VAL A 8 10.60 -19.85 0.90
CA VAL A 8 11.45 -18.79 0.35
C VAL A 8 10.76 -18.10 -0.82
N MET A 9 10.15 -18.86 -1.74
CA MET A 9 9.41 -18.29 -2.87
C MET A 9 8.25 -17.40 -2.39
N LEU A 10 7.51 -17.83 -1.38
CA LEU A 10 6.42 -17.03 -0.81
C LEU A 10 6.94 -15.74 -0.17
N LEU A 11 8.04 -15.82 0.60
CA LEU A 11 8.68 -14.64 1.20
C LEU A 11 9.12 -13.61 0.15
N VAL A 12 9.77 -14.08 -0.92
CA VAL A 12 10.22 -13.20 -2.01
C VAL A 12 9.03 -12.51 -2.67
N VAL A 13 7.97 -13.25 -3.00
CA VAL A 13 6.77 -12.68 -3.63
C VAL A 13 6.12 -11.62 -2.76
N VAL A 14 5.98 -11.86 -1.45
CA VAL A 14 5.39 -10.88 -0.51
C VAL A 14 6.22 -9.59 -0.47
N ILE A 15 7.55 -9.69 -0.42
CA ILE A 15 8.44 -8.52 -0.44
C ILE A 15 8.30 -7.76 -1.76
N PHE A 16 8.22 -8.47 -2.89
CA PHE A 16 8.02 -7.85 -4.20
C PHE A 16 6.68 -7.10 -4.29
N LEU A 17 5.58 -7.70 -3.83
CA LEU A 17 4.26 -7.08 -3.82
C LEU A 17 4.24 -5.85 -2.91
N PHE A 18 4.82 -5.93 -1.71
CA PHE A 18 4.87 -4.79 -0.80
C PHE A 18 5.58 -3.59 -1.43
N ASN A 19 6.77 -3.79 -1.99
CA ASN A 19 7.55 -2.69 -2.58
C ASN A 19 6.88 -2.09 -3.82
N ASN A 20 6.27 -2.91 -4.67
CA ASN A 20 5.76 -2.44 -5.97
C ASN A 20 4.29 -1.98 -5.94
N ILE A 21 3.49 -2.44 -4.98
CA ILE A 21 2.06 -2.12 -4.91
C ILE A 21 1.75 -1.26 -3.70
N ILE A 22 2.30 -1.59 -2.54
CA ILE A 22 1.92 -0.92 -1.28
C ILE A 22 2.78 0.32 -1.05
N ALA A 23 4.09 0.14 -1.04
CA ALA A 23 5.08 1.15 -0.69
C ALA A 23 5.57 1.97 -1.88
N LYS A 24 5.17 1.61 -3.11
CA LYS A 24 5.60 2.30 -4.33
C LYS A 24 5.30 3.80 -4.25
N ASP A 25 6.32 4.60 -4.55
CA ASP A 25 6.20 6.06 -4.51
C ASP A 25 5.12 6.55 -5.47
N THR A 26 4.29 7.47 -4.98
CA THR A 26 3.20 8.19 -5.69
C THR A 26 2.02 7.37 -6.21
N THR A 27 2.23 6.11 -6.60
CA THR A 27 1.21 5.23 -7.21
C THR A 27 0.81 4.07 -6.32
N GLY A 28 1.55 3.82 -5.23
CA GLY A 28 1.24 2.75 -4.29
C GLY A 28 -0.01 3.02 -3.47
N THR A 29 -0.58 1.96 -2.91
CA THR A 29 -1.81 2.00 -2.11
C THR A 29 -1.71 3.01 -0.96
N ARG A 30 -0.53 3.15 -0.33
CA ARG A 30 -0.31 4.16 0.71
C ARG A 30 -0.58 5.59 0.21
N ALA A 31 -0.03 5.94 -0.95
CA ALA A 31 -0.18 7.28 -1.52
C ALA A 31 -1.63 7.55 -1.93
N GLN A 32 -2.32 6.55 -2.47
CA GLN A 32 -3.74 6.66 -2.81
C GLN A 32 -4.61 6.88 -1.57
N ILE A 33 -4.38 6.12 -0.50
CA ILE A 33 -5.09 6.29 0.78
C ILE A 33 -4.85 7.69 1.36
N GLN A 34 -3.60 8.16 1.35
CA GLN A 34 -3.26 9.51 1.83
C GLN A 34 -3.95 10.60 1.00
N SER A 35 -3.93 10.49 -0.33
CA SER A 35 -4.60 11.43 -1.22
C SER A 35 -6.11 11.47 -0.96
N GLN A 36 -6.75 10.30 -0.92
CA GLN A 36 -8.19 10.19 -0.69
C GLN A 36 -8.60 10.66 0.71
N GLY A 37 -7.79 10.35 1.74
CA GLY A 37 -8.00 10.80 3.11
C GLY A 37 -7.86 12.31 3.26
N ASN A 38 -6.85 12.91 2.62
CA ASN A 38 -6.70 14.37 2.60
C ASN A 38 -7.88 15.06 1.89
N ALA A 39 -8.31 14.53 0.75
CA ALA A 39 -9.49 15.04 0.05
C ALA A 39 -10.75 14.97 0.93
N ALA A 40 -10.97 13.83 1.60
CA ALA A 40 -12.09 13.64 2.52
C ALA A 40 -12.02 14.62 3.71
N ASN A 41 -10.85 14.81 4.32
CA ASN A 41 -10.65 15.75 5.42
C ASN A 41 -10.92 17.19 4.98
N THR A 42 -10.49 17.58 3.78
CA THR A 42 -10.83 18.90 3.21
C THR A 42 -12.34 19.04 3.03
N SER A 43 -13.01 18.04 2.43
CA SER A 43 -14.46 18.06 2.27
C SER A 43 -15.20 18.15 3.60
N ILE A 44 -14.79 17.38 4.62
CA ILE A 44 -15.36 17.43 5.97
C ILE A 44 -15.11 18.81 6.61
N GLY A 45 -13.90 19.34 6.49
CA GLY A 45 -13.56 20.68 6.99
C GLY A 45 -14.38 21.79 6.33
N THR A 46 -14.79 21.63 5.07
CA THR A 46 -15.71 22.57 4.40
C THR A 46 -17.19 22.35 4.76
N LEU A 47 -17.53 21.21 5.36
CA LEU A 47 -18.89 20.88 5.81
C LEU A 47 -19.15 21.27 7.27
N VAL A 48 -18.08 21.48 8.05
CA VAL A 48 -18.17 22.09 9.38
C VAL A 48 -18.02 23.61 9.20
N PRO A 49 -19.10 24.40 9.36
CA PRO A 49 -19.07 25.84 9.14
C PRO A 49 -18.16 26.61 10.10
#